data_AF-A0ABD1PFH8-F1
#
_entry.id   AF-A0ABD1PFH8-F1
#
_cell.length_a   1.000
_cell.length_b   1.000
_cell.length_c   1.000
_cell.angle_alpha   90.00
_cell.angle_beta   90.00
_cell.angle_gamma   90.00
#
_symmetry.space_group_name_H-M   'P 1'
#
loop_
_entity.id
_entity.type
_entity.pdbx_description
1 polymer ?
#
loop_
_entity_poly.entity_id
_entity_poly.type
_entity_poly.pdbx_seq_one_letter_code
_entity_poly.pdbx_strand_id
1 'polypeptide(L)'
;MWKFQVPCPFGIGIESNCSISSPWFDISCNTSFNPPKPYLANTKYEVIKISEDKIYVNYCKQAVACYDMQFYNKTEYSTIEIDFSLTPYTLSDANQITSIGCDDLAIVQGVSKTSNFGSGCVSFSSSPNDFGGIGFCPANGCCQTSIPNGVGGYRCRCSEGYEGNPYSVSLGCQSLAL
;
A
#
# COMPACT_ATOMS: atom_id res chain seq x y z
N MET A 1 -15.50 -5.89 24.56
CA MET A 1 -15.24 -7.01 23.62
C MET A 1 -15.13 -6.42 22.22
N TRP A 2 -14.02 -6.64 21.54
CA TRP A 2 -13.90 -6.31 20.12
C TRP A 2 -14.52 -7.46 19.30
N LYS A 3 -15.50 -7.17 18.44
CA LYS A 3 -16.17 -8.16 17.59
C LYS A 3 -15.88 -7.81 16.14
N PHE A 4 -15.20 -8.69 15.43
CA PHE A 4 -15.04 -8.61 13.98
C PHE A 4 -16.18 -9.37 13.30
N GLN A 5 -16.82 -8.77 12.30
CA GLN A 5 -17.94 -9.38 11.58
C GLN A 5 -17.48 -9.83 10.20
N VAL A 6 -17.71 -11.10 9.89
CA VAL A 6 -17.48 -11.69 8.57
C VAL A 6 -18.84 -11.84 7.89
N PRO A 7 -19.21 -10.97 6.95
CA PRO A 7 -20.47 -11.09 6.22
C PRO A 7 -20.36 -12.16 5.13
N CYS A 8 -21.49 -12.72 4.69
CA CYS A 8 -21.53 -13.43 3.41
C CYS A 8 -21.10 -12.47 2.29
N PRO A 9 -20.34 -12.91 1.27
CA PRO A 9 -20.09 -14.30 0.90
C PRO A 9 -18.79 -14.92 1.46
N PHE A 10 -18.19 -14.30 2.48
CA PHE A 10 -16.96 -14.79 3.11
C PHE A 10 -17.22 -15.94 4.08
N GLY A 11 -16.26 -16.87 4.19
CA GLY A 11 -16.31 -18.02 5.08
C GLY A 11 -15.25 -17.92 6.18
N ILE A 12 -15.47 -18.54 7.34
CA ILE A 12 -14.47 -18.63 8.41
C ILE A 12 -13.83 -20.02 8.36
N GLY A 13 -12.50 -20.06 8.29
CA GLY A 13 -11.73 -21.29 8.19
C GLY A 13 -11.35 -21.62 6.75
N ILE A 14 -10.07 -21.99 6.57
CA ILE A 14 -9.48 -22.32 5.27
C ILE A 14 -10.07 -23.63 4.76
N GLU A 15 -10.54 -23.63 3.52
CA GLU A 15 -11.14 -24.78 2.85
C GLU A 15 -12.37 -25.35 3.59
N SER A 16 -13.04 -24.48 4.36
CA SER A 16 -14.27 -24.83 5.07
C SER A 16 -15.48 -25.02 4.15
N ASN A 17 -15.35 -24.66 2.86
CA ASN A 17 -16.42 -24.63 1.86
C ASN A 17 -17.65 -23.81 2.31
N CYS A 18 -17.45 -22.87 3.23
CA CYS A 18 -18.48 -21.96 3.71
C CYS A 18 -18.47 -20.61 2.99
N SER A 19 -17.47 -20.36 2.13
CA SER A 19 -17.36 -19.16 1.30
C SER A 19 -17.80 -19.45 -0.15
N ILE A 20 -18.16 -18.39 -0.89
CA ILE A 20 -18.64 -18.51 -2.29
C ILE A 20 -17.59 -19.08 -3.26
N SER A 21 -16.30 -18.89 -2.96
CA SER A 21 -15.20 -19.40 -3.78
C SER A 21 -14.02 -19.68 -2.87
N SER A 22 -14.12 -20.80 -2.17
CA SER A 22 -13.03 -21.36 -1.36
C SER A 22 -11.82 -21.67 -2.26
N PRO A 23 -10.58 -21.30 -1.88
CA PRO A 23 -10.21 -20.65 -0.62
C PRO A 23 -10.17 -19.11 -0.67
N TRP A 24 -10.46 -18.48 -1.81
CA TRP A 24 -10.23 -17.05 -2.04
C TRP A 24 -11.02 -16.12 -1.12
N PHE A 25 -12.24 -16.51 -0.74
CA PHE A 25 -13.11 -15.75 0.17
C PHE A 25 -13.12 -16.32 1.60
N ASP A 26 -12.16 -17.19 1.93
CA ASP A 26 -11.99 -17.68 3.29
C ASP A 26 -11.21 -16.67 4.13
N ILE A 27 -11.63 -16.52 5.38
CA ILE A 27 -10.97 -15.73 6.40
C ILE A 27 -10.34 -16.68 7.41
N SER A 28 -9.02 -16.57 7.57
CA SER A 28 -8.25 -17.29 8.57
C SER A 28 -8.05 -16.42 9.81
N CYS A 29 -8.45 -16.92 10.98
CA CYS A 29 -8.26 -16.20 12.24
C CYS A 29 -6.99 -16.70 12.95
N ASN A 30 -5.99 -15.84 13.07
CA ASN A 30 -4.79 -16.12 13.84
C ASN A 30 -5.06 -15.87 15.32
N THR A 31 -5.17 -16.96 16.09
CA THR A 31 -5.45 -16.96 17.53
C THR A 31 -4.21 -16.81 18.41
N SER A 32 -3.00 -16.73 17.83
CA SER A 32 -1.78 -16.41 18.57
C SER A 32 -1.74 -14.95 19.04
N PHE A 33 -2.58 -14.09 18.48
CA PHE A 33 -2.78 -12.71 18.93
C PHE A 33 -3.95 -12.58 19.89
N ASN A 34 -3.90 -11.57 20.77
CA ASN A 34 -5.00 -11.22 21.67
C ASN A 34 -5.37 -9.73 21.51
N PRO A 35 -6.53 -9.39 20.90
CA PRO A 35 -7.54 -10.31 20.34
C PRO A 35 -7.06 -11.03 19.07
N PRO A 36 -7.69 -12.16 18.68
CA PRO A 36 -7.39 -12.86 17.43
C PRO A 36 -7.51 -11.94 16.21
N LYS A 37 -6.58 -12.06 15.27
CA LYS A 37 -6.50 -11.23 14.06
C LYS A 37 -7.00 -12.00 12.83
N PRO A 38 -7.93 -11.45 12.03
CA PRO A 38 -8.39 -12.08 10.79
C PRO A 38 -7.44 -11.79 9.63
N TYR A 39 -7.26 -12.76 8.74
CA TYR A 39 -6.41 -12.68 7.55
C TYR A 39 -7.14 -13.26 6.33
N LEU A 40 -6.87 -12.70 5.15
CA LEU A 40 -7.28 -13.32 3.89
C LEU A 40 -6.57 -14.66 3.73
N ALA A 41 -7.31 -15.75 3.50
CA ALA A 41 -6.76 -17.09 3.39
C ALA A 41 -5.67 -17.18 2.31
N ASN A 42 -4.63 -17.95 2.60
CA ASN A 42 -3.45 -18.12 1.75
C ASN A 42 -2.70 -16.81 1.43
N THR A 43 -2.92 -15.75 2.22
CA THR A 43 -2.18 -14.49 2.09
C THR A 43 -1.59 -14.02 3.41
N LYS A 44 -0.78 -12.96 3.35
CA LYS A 44 -0.20 -12.26 4.51
C LYS A 44 -1.02 -11.05 4.97
N TYR A 45 -2.17 -10.79 4.34
CA TYR A 45 -2.93 -9.56 4.53
C TYR A 45 -3.93 -9.70 5.68
N GLU A 46 -3.70 -8.96 6.77
CA GLU A 46 -4.64 -8.83 7.88
C GLU A 46 -5.87 -8.04 7.41
N VAL A 47 -7.07 -8.51 7.70
CA VAL A 47 -8.31 -7.84 7.35
C VAL A 47 -8.70 -6.87 8.45
N ILE A 48 -8.79 -5.59 8.12
CA ILE A 48 -9.17 -4.53 9.07
C ILE A 48 -10.69 -4.39 9.09
N LYS A 49 -11.33 -4.46 7.93
CA LYS A 49 -12.76 -4.24 7.75
C LYS A 49 -13.24 -4.90 6.47
N ILE A 50 -14.48 -5.39 6.50
CA ILE A 50 -15.22 -5.83 5.31
C ILE A 50 -16.46 -4.93 5.20
N SER A 51 -16.70 -4.43 3.99
CA SER A 51 -17.90 -3.69 3.60
C SER A 51 -18.64 -4.46 2.51
N GLU A 52 -19.73 -3.92 1.97
CA GLU A 52 -20.54 -4.62 0.97
C GLU A 52 -19.75 -4.98 -0.30
N ASP A 53 -18.90 -4.06 -0.79
CA ASP A 53 -18.17 -4.19 -2.05
C ASP A 53 -16.65 -4.10 -1.89
N LYS A 54 -16.14 -3.78 -0.70
CA LYS A 54 -14.70 -3.60 -0.44
C LYS A 54 -14.22 -4.38 0.78
N ILE A 55 -12.99 -4.87 0.68
CA ILE A 55 -12.22 -5.41 1.79
C ILE A 55 -11.02 -4.50 2.07
N TYR A 56 -10.86 -4.13 3.33
CA TYR A 56 -9.77 -3.28 3.79
C TYR A 56 -8.75 -4.17 4.47
N VAL A 57 -7.52 -4.12 3.96
CA VAL A 57 -6.41 -4.90 4.48
C VAL A 57 -5.31 -4.02 5.03
N ASN A 58 -4.62 -4.51 6.05
CA ASN A 58 -3.45 -3.86 6.60
C ASN A 58 -2.24 -4.09 5.69
N TYR A 59 -1.65 -3.00 5.20
CA TYR A 59 -0.41 -3.04 4.43
C TYR A 59 0.55 -1.96 4.92
N CYS A 60 1.50 -2.35 5.77
CA CYS A 60 2.43 -1.44 6.42
C CYS A 60 3.79 -1.30 5.70
N LYS A 61 3.91 -1.80 4.46
CA LYS A 61 5.17 -1.72 3.69
C LYS A 61 5.24 -0.43 2.90
N GLN A 62 6.46 0.10 2.78
CA GLN A 62 6.74 1.41 2.20
C GLN A 62 7.84 1.29 1.16
N ALA A 63 7.70 2.03 0.06
CA ALA A 63 8.80 2.26 -0.86
C ALA A 63 9.66 3.37 -0.28
N VAL A 64 10.98 3.24 -0.39
CA VAL A 64 11.93 4.20 0.18
C VAL A 64 13.07 4.36 -0.80
N ALA A 65 13.55 5.59 -0.94
CA ALA A 65 14.87 5.89 -1.48
C ALA A 65 15.51 6.95 -0.59
N CYS A 66 16.56 6.56 0.13
CA CYS A 66 17.34 7.46 0.98
C CYS A 66 18.74 7.60 0.40
N TYR A 67 19.30 8.80 0.57
CA TYR A 67 20.63 9.16 0.10
C TYR A 67 21.47 9.73 1.24
N ASP A 68 22.78 9.45 1.20
CA ASP A 68 23.75 10.14 2.04
C ASP A 68 24.01 11.55 1.50
N MET A 69 24.25 12.46 2.42
CA MET A 69 24.33 13.89 2.17
C MET A 69 25.68 14.33 1.65
N GLN A 70 26.73 13.54 1.91
CA GLN A 70 28.09 13.90 1.53
C GLN A 70 28.39 13.53 0.07
N PHE A 71 27.79 12.46 -0.44
CA PHE A 71 28.14 11.89 -1.74
C PHE A 71 26.94 11.49 -2.60
N TYR A 72 25.70 11.78 -2.18
CA TYR A 72 24.47 11.32 -2.85
C TYR A 72 24.45 9.80 -3.09
N ASN A 73 25.19 9.06 -2.26
CA ASN A 73 25.22 7.62 -2.33
C ASN A 73 23.93 7.07 -1.74
N LYS A 74 23.30 6.16 -2.46
CA LYS A 74 22.09 5.47 -2.04
C LYS A 74 22.35 4.68 -0.75
N THR A 75 21.70 5.07 0.34
CA THR A 75 21.85 4.42 1.66
C THR A 75 20.75 3.38 1.90
N GLU A 76 19.55 3.66 1.41
CA GLU A 76 18.41 2.76 1.55
C GLU A 76 17.58 2.77 0.29
N TYR A 77 17.08 1.60 -0.09
CA TYR A 77 16.11 1.51 -1.16
C TYR A 77 15.23 0.29 -1.06
N SER A 78 13.94 0.54 -1.22
CA SER A 78 12.91 -0.46 -1.16
C SER A 78 11.84 -0.12 -2.19
N THR A 79 11.38 -1.14 -2.90
CA THR A 79 10.21 -1.06 -3.76
C THR A 79 9.08 -1.84 -3.11
N ILE A 80 7.85 -1.37 -3.26
CA ILE A 80 6.67 -2.14 -2.83
C ILE A 80 6.00 -2.77 -4.03
N GLU A 81 5.47 -3.96 -3.82
CA GLU A 81 4.67 -4.67 -4.79
C GLU A 81 3.46 -5.27 -4.09
N ILE A 82 2.30 -5.04 -4.68
CA ILE A 82 1.04 -5.68 -4.34
C ILE A 82 0.59 -6.41 -5.58
N ASP A 83 0.41 -7.72 -5.47
CA ASP A 83 -0.06 -8.57 -6.56
C ASP A 83 -1.22 -9.44 -6.07
N PHE A 84 -2.38 -9.18 -6.64
CA PHE A 84 -3.63 -9.92 -6.49
C PHE A 84 -4.02 -10.62 -7.81
N SER A 85 -3.15 -10.66 -8.82
CA SER A 85 -3.45 -11.20 -10.17
C SER A 85 -3.90 -12.66 -10.19
N LEU A 86 -3.58 -13.43 -9.13
CA LEU A 86 -3.99 -14.82 -8.96
C LEU A 86 -5.26 -14.96 -8.11
N THR A 87 -5.86 -13.85 -7.70
CA THR A 87 -7.03 -13.82 -6.82
C THR A 87 -8.20 -13.09 -7.50
N PRO A 88 -9.44 -13.28 -7.03
CA PRO A 88 -10.58 -12.48 -7.47
C PRO A 88 -10.55 -11.02 -7.01
N TYR A 89 -9.58 -10.60 -6.20
CA TYR A 89 -9.50 -9.25 -5.67
C TYR A 89 -8.79 -8.29 -6.63
N THR A 90 -9.28 -7.06 -6.66
CA THR A 90 -8.66 -5.94 -7.39
C THR A 90 -8.58 -4.72 -6.51
N LEU A 91 -7.68 -3.79 -6.84
CA LEU A 91 -7.58 -2.52 -6.12
C LEU A 91 -8.76 -1.60 -6.51
N SER A 92 -9.38 -1.00 -5.49
CA SER A 92 -10.39 0.06 -5.63
C SER A 92 -9.74 1.39 -6.01
N ASP A 93 -10.49 2.22 -6.73
CA ASP A 93 -10.26 3.66 -6.93
C ASP A 93 -10.10 4.49 -5.65
N ALA A 94 -10.57 4.00 -4.50
CA ALA A 94 -10.33 4.62 -3.20
C ALA A 94 -8.85 4.56 -2.79
N ASN A 95 -8.07 3.63 -3.35
CA ASN A 95 -6.65 3.53 -3.06
C ASN A 95 -5.88 4.66 -3.72
N GLN A 96 -5.02 5.31 -2.94
CA GLN A 96 -4.13 6.36 -3.40
C GLN A 96 -2.70 6.03 -3.02
N ILE A 97 -1.77 6.41 -3.88
CA ILE A 97 -0.34 6.35 -3.60
C ILE A 97 0.08 7.74 -3.19
N THR A 98 0.70 7.82 -2.03
CA THR A 98 1.26 9.05 -1.48
C THR A 98 2.78 8.96 -1.53
N SER A 99 3.39 9.92 -2.20
CA SER A 99 4.85 10.14 -2.22
C SER A 99 5.17 11.33 -1.33
N ILE A 100 6.21 11.19 -0.51
CA ILE A 100 6.65 12.19 0.44
C ILE A 100 8.15 12.35 0.27
N GLY A 101 8.59 13.58 -0.05
CA GLY A 101 9.98 13.91 -0.33
C GLY A 101 10.13 15.28 -0.98
N CYS A 102 11.33 15.87 -0.95
CA CYS A 102 11.66 17.06 -1.74
C CYS A 102 12.17 16.55 -3.07
N ASP A 103 11.80 17.18 -4.18
CA ASP A 103 12.25 16.76 -5.51
C ASP A 103 12.29 15.22 -5.62
N ASP A 104 11.16 14.55 -5.36
CA ASP A 104 11.04 13.08 -5.43
C ASP A 104 10.02 12.71 -6.51
N LEU A 105 10.25 11.58 -7.16
CA LEU A 105 9.36 11.01 -8.17
C LEU A 105 9.05 9.57 -7.81
N ALA A 106 7.83 9.31 -7.34
CA ALA A 106 7.30 7.96 -7.23
C ALA A 106 6.74 7.51 -8.58
N ILE A 107 7.15 6.31 -9.01
CA ILE A 107 6.67 5.66 -10.23
C ILE A 107 5.86 4.43 -9.83
N VAL A 108 4.65 4.34 -10.38
CA VAL A 108 3.69 3.27 -10.14
C VAL A 108 3.40 2.56 -11.46
N GLN A 109 3.53 1.24 -11.46
CA GLN A 109 3.30 0.42 -12.64
C GLN A 109 2.43 -0.77 -12.28
N GLY A 110 1.42 -1.08 -13.09
CA GLY A 110 0.64 -2.30 -12.93
C GLY A 110 1.49 -3.56 -13.17
N VAL A 111 1.29 -4.61 -12.34
CA VAL A 111 2.09 -5.85 -12.41
C VAL A 111 1.39 -6.99 -13.17
N SER A 112 0.10 -6.84 -13.48
CA SER A 112 -0.69 -7.87 -14.15
C SER A 112 -0.68 -7.73 -15.68
N LYS A 113 -0.80 -8.84 -16.42
CA LYS A 113 -0.95 -8.85 -17.90
C LYS A 113 -2.15 -8.04 -18.39
N THR A 114 -3.15 -7.82 -17.52
CA THR A 114 -4.37 -7.04 -17.81
C THR A 114 -4.28 -5.59 -17.34
N SER A 115 -3.26 -5.22 -16.56
CA SER A 115 -3.15 -3.92 -15.88
C SER A 115 -2.00 -3.09 -16.47
N ASN A 116 -2.14 -2.62 -17.71
CA ASN A 116 -1.16 -1.75 -18.39
C ASN A 116 -1.34 -0.28 -17.98
N PHE A 117 -1.30 0.02 -16.68
CA PHE A 117 -1.32 1.40 -16.20
C PHE A 117 0.04 1.81 -15.67
N GLY A 118 0.41 3.06 -15.95
CA GLY A 118 1.54 3.73 -15.34
C GLY A 118 1.05 5.05 -14.75
N SER A 119 1.48 5.35 -13.53
CA SER A 119 1.29 6.66 -12.94
C SER A 119 2.59 7.15 -12.31
N GLY A 120 2.69 8.46 -12.13
CA GLY A 120 3.80 9.12 -11.48
C GLY A 120 3.29 10.11 -10.44
N CYS A 121 4.04 10.29 -9.36
CA CYS A 121 3.79 11.33 -8.38
C CYS A 121 5.08 12.09 -8.15
N VAL A 122 5.07 13.40 -8.43
CA VAL A 122 6.25 14.25 -8.20
C VAL A 122 5.96 15.19 -7.06
N SER A 123 6.83 15.18 -6.05
CA SER A 123 6.77 16.09 -4.91
C SER A 123 7.93 17.06 -4.95
N PHE A 124 7.65 18.33 -4.67
CA PHE A 124 8.63 19.43 -4.65
C PHE A 124 8.50 20.18 -3.33
N SER A 125 9.61 20.65 -2.76
CA SER A 125 9.58 21.61 -1.64
C SER A 125 10.64 22.69 -1.81
N SER A 126 10.42 23.86 -1.20
CA SER A 126 11.34 25.00 -1.31
C SER A 126 12.61 24.82 -0.48
N SER A 127 12.55 23.94 0.52
CA SER A 127 13.61 23.63 1.48
C SER A 127 13.40 22.21 2.03
N PRO A 128 14.47 21.50 2.43
CA PRO A 128 14.36 20.20 3.09
C PRO A 128 13.58 20.21 4.41
N ASN A 129 13.30 21.38 4.98
CA ASN A 129 12.48 21.51 6.20
C ASN A 129 11.09 22.11 5.93
N ASP A 130 10.80 22.46 4.68
CA ASP A 130 9.52 23.02 4.24
C ASP A 130 8.59 21.90 3.78
N PHE A 131 8.52 20.81 4.57
CA PHE A 131 7.54 19.75 4.38
C PHE A 131 6.33 20.07 5.26
N GLY A 132 5.13 20.07 4.69
CA GLY A 132 3.90 20.52 5.38
C GLY A 132 3.38 19.63 6.51
N GLY A 133 4.26 18.82 7.12
CA GLY A 133 3.94 17.90 8.20
C GLY A 133 3.35 16.56 7.72
N ILE A 134 3.32 15.60 8.64
CA ILE A 134 2.77 14.26 8.42
C ILE A 134 1.24 14.36 8.47
N GLY A 135 0.55 13.90 7.41
CA GLY A 135 -0.91 13.76 7.40
C GLY A 135 -1.68 14.90 6.73
N PHE A 136 -1.00 15.87 6.10
CA PHE A 136 -1.65 16.88 5.27
C PHE A 136 -1.04 16.89 3.86
N CYS A 137 -1.74 16.28 2.91
CA CYS A 137 -1.50 16.41 1.47
C CYS A 137 -2.75 17.06 0.87
N PRO A 138 -2.64 18.09 0.01
CA PRO A 138 -1.45 18.55 -0.72
C PRO A 138 -0.70 19.66 0.01
N ALA A 139 0.43 19.32 0.65
CA ALA A 139 1.38 20.28 1.17
C ALA A 139 2.72 20.15 0.46
N ASN A 140 3.63 21.07 0.74
CA ASN A 140 4.98 21.06 0.17
C ASN A 140 5.66 19.70 0.46
N GLY A 141 6.26 19.13 -0.59
CA GLY A 141 6.90 17.82 -0.60
C GLY A 141 5.97 16.62 -0.36
N CYS A 142 4.67 16.76 -0.66
CA CYS A 142 3.76 15.63 -0.79
C CYS A 142 3.09 15.62 -2.17
N CYS A 143 2.95 14.42 -2.74
CA CYS A 143 2.14 14.17 -3.92
C CYS A 143 1.21 12.97 -3.68
N GLN A 144 -0.02 13.04 -4.18
CA GLN A 144 -0.96 11.92 -4.21
C GLN A 144 -1.41 11.61 -5.64
N THR A 145 -1.41 10.32 -5.99
CA THR A 145 -1.97 9.82 -7.25
C THR A 145 -2.95 8.69 -6.98
N SER A 146 -4.08 8.69 -7.67
CA SER A 146 -5.05 7.60 -7.61
C SER A 146 -4.53 6.34 -8.30
N ILE A 147 -4.95 5.18 -7.83
CA ILE A 147 -4.82 3.91 -8.55
C ILE A 147 -6.10 3.64 -9.34
N PRO A 148 -6.03 3.22 -10.62
CA PRO A 148 -7.22 2.87 -11.38
C PRO A 148 -8.01 1.73 -10.73
N ASN A 149 -9.34 1.80 -10.78
CA ASN A 149 -10.18 0.71 -10.30
C ASN A 149 -9.96 -0.58 -11.12
N GLY A 150 -10.04 -1.73 -10.46
CA GLY A 150 -10.02 -3.03 -11.15
C GLY A 150 -8.61 -3.53 -11.51
N VAL A 151 -7.55 -2.83 -11.09
CA VAL A 151 -6.18 -3.32 -11.33
C VAL A 151 -5.84 -4.46 -10.38
N GLY A 152 -5.21 -5.51 -10.92
CA GLY A 152 -4.85 -6.70 -10.17
C GLY A 152 -3.64 -6.51 -9.25
N GLY A 153 -2.96 -5.37 -9.31
CA GLY A 153 -1.78 -5.09 -8.52
C GLY A 153 -0.94 -3.95 -9.08
N TYR A 154 0.03 -3.48 -8.29
CA TYR A 154 1.02 -2.52 -8.72
C TYR A 154 2.38 -2.76 -8.07
N ARG A 155 3.42 -2.26 -8.74
CA ARG A 155 4.76 -2.03 -8.21
C ARG A 155 4.97 -0.53 -8.09
N CYS A 156 5.46 -0.08 -6.95
CA CYS A 156 5.81 1.31 -6.70
C CYS A 156 7.27 1.42 -6.27
N ARG A 157 7.97 2.41 -6.82
CA ARG A 157 9.36 2.74 -6.52
C ARG A 157 9.59 4.24 -6.60
N CYS A 158 10.50 4.77 -5.79
CA CYS A 158 11.04 6.11 -6.00
C CYS A 158 12.07 6.06 -7.13
N SER A 159 12.07 7.06 -8.00
CA SER A 159 13.03 7.17 -9.11
C SER A 159 14.41 7.49 -8.58
N GLU A 160 15.43 6.86 -9.16
CA GLU A 160 16.82 7.17 -8.82
C GLU A 160 17.23 8.51 -9.46
N GLY A 161 17.95 9.34 -8.71
CA GLY A 161 18.55 10.57 -9.23
C GLY A 161 17.65 11.81 -9.26
N TYR A 162 16.45 11.75 -8.65
CA TYR A 162 15.72 12.96 -8.31
C TYR A 162 16.34 13.53 -7.02
N GLU A 163 17.02 14.66 -7.15
CA GLU A 163 17.94 15.24 -6.15
C GLU A 163 17.17 15.91 -5.01
N GLY A 164 16.72 15.15 -4.00
CA GLY A 164 16.04 15.80 -2.87
C GLY A 164 15.67 14.95 -1.66
N ASN A 165 16.60 14.22 -1.05
CA ASN A 165 16.53 14.20 0.43
C ASN A 165 17.84 13.81 1.11
N PRO A 166 18.50 14.79 1.75
CA PRO A 166 19.16 14.57 3.02
C PRO A 166 18.09 14.60 4.14
N TYR A 167 18.07 13.60 5.04
CA TYR A 167 17.23 13.50 6.26
C TYR A 167 15.73 13.17 6.03
N SER A 168 15.03 12.25 6.70
CA SER A 168 15.15 11.65 8.03
C SER A 168 14.61 10.20 8.03
N VAL A 169 15.26 9.32 8.78
CA VAL A 169 15.14 7.84 8.82
C VAL A 169 13.79 7.32 9.35
N SER A 170 12.75 8.17 9.44
CA SER A 170 11.50 7.84 10.14
C SER A 170 10.22 7.86 9.29
N LEU A 171 10.24 8.34 8.04
CA LEU A 171 9.00 8.68 7.31
C LEU A 171 9.07 8.39 5.80
N GLY A 172 9.30 7.12 5.43
CA GLY A 172 9.23 6.64 4.04
C GLY A 172 7.83 6.75 3.39
N CYS A 173 7.67 6.28 2.14
CA CYS A 173 6.40 6.35 1.41
C CYS A 173 5.30 5.56 2.13
N GLN A 174 4.41 6.24 2.85
CA GLN A 174 3.28 5.62 3.52
C GLN A 174 2.12 5.43 2.53
N SER A 175 1.77 4.17 2.26
CA SER A 175 0.46 3.85 1.68
C SER A 175 -0.60 3.98 2.79
N LEU A 176 -1.36 5.07 2.77
CA LEU A 176 -2.58 5.18 3.57
C LEU A 176 -3.72 4.50 2.81
N ALA A 177 -4.03 3.26 3.20
CA ALA A 177 -5.30 2.64 2.85
C ALA A 177 -6.37 3.24 3.78
N LEU A 178 -7.28 4.05 3.23
CA LEU A 178 -8.54 4.43 3.88
C LEU A 178 -9.68 3.54 3.40
#